data_AF-A0A953EEL2-F1
#
_entry.id   AF-A0A953EEL2-F1
#
_cell.length_a   1.000
_cell.length_b   1.000
_cell.length_c   1.000
_cell.angle_alpha   90.00
_cell.angle_beta   90.00
_cell.angle_gamma   90.00
#
_symmetry.space_group_name_H-M   'P 1'
#
loop_
_entity.id
_entity.type
_entity.pdbx_description
1 polymer ?
#
loop_
_entity_poly.entity_id
_entity_poly.type
_entity_poly.pdbx_seq_one_letter_code
_entity_poly.pdbx_strand_id
1 'polypeptide(L)'
;MGLLQDLVTRLTIPGLPEWTGLLALLVLLLLALAFLLMPFSVFGVKGRLDSLEAQLDEIQADLRGLAVRLSDGPRRAASEDWVEVPGSRRAPE
;
A
#
# COMPACT_ATOMS: atom_id res chain seq x y z
N MET A 1 33.85 33.74 2.21
CA MET A 1 34.66 32.52 2.00
C MET A 1 35.24 31.99 3.31
N GLY A 2 35.73 32.84 4.24
CA GLY A 2 36.28 32.37 5.52
C GLY A 2 35.32 31.54 6.40
N LEU A 3 34.05 31.95 6.53
CA LEU A 3 33.07 31.25 7.36
C LEU A 3 32.82 29.78 6.96
N LEU A 4 32.87 29.48 5.66
CA LEU A 4 32.70 28.11 5.16
C LEU A 4 33.93 27.26 5.46
N GLN A 5 35.13 27.85 5.38
CA GLN A 5 36.38 27.18 5.72
C GLN A 5 36.45 26.89 7.23
N ASP A 6 35.98 27.83 8.07
CA ASP A 6 35.89 27.62 9.52
C ASP A 6 34.95 26.47 9.87
N LEU A 7 33.80 26.37 9.19
CA LEU A 7 32.85 25.26 9.34
C LEU A 7 33.44 23.92 8.91
N VAL A 8 34.12 23.87 7.76
CA VAL A 8 34.80 22.67 7.27
C VAL A 8 35.87 22.21 8.25
N THR A 9 36.67 23.15 8.79
CA THR A 9 37.75 22.87 9.75
C THR A 9 37.23 22.35 11.09
N ARG A 10 36.04 22.80 11.53
CA ARG A 10 35.37 22.25 12.72
C ARG A 10 34.79 20.86 12.50
N LEU A 11 34.44 20.52 11.25
CA LEU A 11 33.91 19.21 10.86
C LEU A 11 34.99 18.19 10.50
N THR A 12 36.22 18.63 10.24
CA THR A 12 37.36 17.73 10.05
C THR A 12 37.73 17.06 11.37
N ILE A 13 37.71 15.73 11.37
CA ILE A 13 38.17 14.92 12.50
C ILE A 13 39.70 14.91 12.49
N PRO A 14 40.38 15.21 13.62
CA PRO A 14 41.83 15.23 13.67
C PRO A 14 42.39 13.83 13.32
N GLY A 15 43.18 13.74 12.25
CA GLY A 15 43.74 12.49 11.72
C GLY A 15 43.09 11.97 10.43
N LEU A 16 42.03 12.63 9.93
CA LEU A 16 41.40 12.32 8.64
C LEU A 16 41.69 13.39 7.57
N PRO A 17 41.66 13.03 6.27
CA PRO A 17 41.95 13.95 5.18
C PRO A 17 41.00 15.16 5.12
N GLU A 18 41.49 16.27 4.60
CA GLU A 18 40.79 17.57 4.53
C GLU A 18 39.43 17.49 3.79
N TRP A 19 39.31 16.58 2.81
CA TRP A 19 38.07 16.36 2.05
C TRP A 19 36.93 15.77 2.90
N THR A 20 37.22 15.17 4.06
CA THR A 20 36.18 14.56 4.90
C THR A 20 35.30 15.61 5.56
N GLY A 21 35.83 16.79 5.91
CA GLY A 21 35.02 17.89 6.45
C GLY A 21 34.03 18.43 5.43
N LEU A 22 34.46 18.49 4.16
CA LEU A 22 33.62 18.90 3.03
C LEU A 22 32.48 17.90 2.77
N LEU A 23 32.78 16.60 2.82
CA LEU A 23 31.78 15.53 2.73
C LEU A 23 30.81 15.55 3.92
N ALA A 24 31.31 15.69 5.14
CA ALA A 24 30.48 15.77 6.33
C ALA A 24 29.51 16.97 6.24
N LEU A 25 30.00 18.12 5.75
CA LEU A 25 29.18 19.30 5.52
C LEU A 25 28.12 19.05 4.44
N LEU A 26 28.49 18.38 3.35
CA LEU A 26 27.54 17.97 2.30
C LEU A 26 26.45 17.04 2.85
N VAL A 27 26.82 16.03 3.65
CA VAL A 27 25.86 15.10 4.25
C VAL A 27 24.93 15.82 5.22
N LEU A 28 25.45 16.72 6.06
CA LEU A 28 24.65 17.55 6.97
C LEU A 28 23.68 18.46 6.21
N LEU A 29 24.13 19.06 5.11
CA LEU A 29 23.30 19.89 4.25
C LEU A 29 22.17 19.08 3.61
N LEU A 30 22.48 17.89 3.07
CA LEU A 30 21.48 16.98 2.51
C LEU A 30 20.48 16.51 3.56
N LEU A 31 20.93 16.23 4.78
CA LEU A 31 20.07 15.84 5.89
C LEU A 31 19.13 16.97 6.31
N ALA A 32 19.64 18.21 6.39
CA ALA A 32 18.82 19.39 6.66
C ALA A 32 17.77 19.62 5.56
N LEU A 33 18.18 19.45 4.30
CA LEU A 33 17.28 19.56 3.16
C LEU A 33 16.21 18.45 3.17
N ALA A 34 16.60 17.21 3.50
CA ALA A 34 15.67 16.10 3.68
C ALA A 34 14.67 16.37 4.82
N PHE A 35 15.11 16.95 5.93
CA PHE A 35 14.23 17.39 7.03
C PHE A 35 13.26 18.48 6.59
N LEU A 36 13.72 19.42 5.75
CA LEU A 36 12.88 20.48 5.21
C LEU A 36 11.86 19.95 4.18
N LEU A 37 12.23 18.90 3.43
CA LEU A 37 11.34 18.19 2.49
C LEU A 37 10.45 17.15 3.20
N MET A 38 10.84 16.67 4.38
CA MET A 38 10.08 15.71 5.19
C MET A 38 8.62 16.10 5.39
N PRO A 39 8.25 17.35 5.78
CA PRO A 39 6.84 17.71 5.89
C PRO A 39 6.09 17.49 4.58
N PHE A 40 6.67 17.85 3.44
CA PHE A 40 6.03 17.63 2.14
C PHE A 40 5.88 16.14 1.80
N SER A 41 6.85 15.31 2.16
CA SER A 41 6.76 13.85 2.02
C SER A 41 5.69 13.25 2.92
N VAL A 42 5.54 13.74 4.15
CA VAL A 42 4.55 13.24 5.13
C VAL A 42 3.13 13.70 4.76
N PHE A 43 2.97 14.95 4.32
CA PHE A 43 1.66 15.46 3.87
C PHE A 43 1.20 14.82 2.55
N GLY A 44 2.14 14.53 1.63
CA GLY A 44 1.82 13.86 0.37
C GLY A 44 1.42 12.40 0.54
N VAL A 45 2.09 11.66 1.42
CA VAL A 45 1.78 10.23 1.65
C VAL A 45 0.46 10.06 2.41
N LYS A 46 0.12 10.94 3.36
CA LYS A 46 -1.14 10.85 4.11
C LYS A 46 -2.37 10.98 3.20
N GLY A 47 -2.43 11.98 2.33
CA GLY A 47 -3.56 12.11 1.39
C GLY A 47 -3.64 10.97 0.38
N ARG A 48 -2.50 10.37 -0.01
CA ARG A 48 -2.48 9.18 -0.87
C ARG A 48 -2.96 7.94 -0.12
N LEU A 49 -2.64 7.79 1.16
CA LEU A 49 -3.15 6.73 2.01
C LEU A 49 -4.66 6.86 2.22
N ASP A 50 -5.16 8.06 2.51
CA ASP A 50 -6.61 8.30 2.68
C ASP A 50 -7.37 7.95 1.38
N SER A 51 -6.81 8.30 0.21
CA SER A 51 -7.38 7.93 -1.09
C SER A 51 -7.31 6.43 -1.37
N LEU A 52 -6.25 5.74 -0.95
CA LEU A 52 -6.10 4.30 -1.09
C LEU A 52 -7.03 3.54 -0.14
N GLU A 53 -7.25 4.04 1.07
CA GLU A 53 -8.20 3.49 2.05
C GLU A 53 -9.62 3.52 1.50
N ALA A 54 -10.04 4.66 0.94
CA ALA A 54 -11.35 4.77 0.28
C ALA A 54 -11.51 3.77 -0.89
N GLN A 55 -10.46 3.60 -1.70
CA GLN A 55 -10.48 2.62 -2.80
C GLN A 55 -10.53 1.17 -2.29
N LEU A 56 -9.86 0.88 -1.17
CA LEU A 56 -9.86 -0.45 -0.54
C LEU A 56 -11.25 -0.81 -0.02
N ASP A 57 -11.94 0.13 0.62
CA ASP A 57 -13.29 -0.06 1.13
C ASP A 57 -14.28 -0.37 -0.01
N GLU A 58 -14.16 0.33 -1.14
CA GLU A 58 -14.97 0.09 -2.34
C GLU A 58 -14.73 -1.32 -2.91
N ILE A 59 -13.47 -1.71 -3.08
CA ILE A 59 -13.11 -3.06 -3.57
C ILE A 59 -13.60 -4.14 -2.59
N GLN A 60 -13.51 -3.91 -1.28
CA GLN A 60 -13.98 -4.85 -0.27
C GLN A 60 -15.50 -5.01 -0.30
N ALA A 61 -16.24 -3.91 -0.54
CA ALA A 61 -17.69 -3.96 -0.71
C ALA A 61 -18.09 -4.78 -1.96
N ASP A 62 -17.39 -4.57 -3.07
CA ASP A 62 -17.61 -5.32 -4.31
C ASP A 62 -17.33 -6.82 -4.13
N LEU A 63 -16.23 -7.17 -3.46
CA LEU A 63 -15.89 -8.56 -3.15
C LEU A 63 -16.94 -9.23 -2.27
N ARG A 64 -17.49 -8.52 -1.27
CA ARG A 64 -18.60 -9.05 -0.46
C ARG A 64 -19.85 -9.26 -1.32
N GLY A 65 -20.17 -8.33 -2.21
CA GLY A 65 -21.29 -8.47 -3.14
C GLY A 65 -21.15 -9.67 -4.08
N LEU A 66 -19.95 -9.87 -4.63
CA LEU A 66 -19.62 -11.03 -5.47
C LEU A 66 -19.66 -12.34 -4.68
N ALA A 67 -19.14 -12.35 -3.45
CA ALA A 67 -19.17 -13.51 -2.58
C ALA A 67 -20.60 -13.97 -2.25
N VAL A 68 -21.51 -13.02 -1.98
CA VAL A 68 -22.94 -13.33 -1.76
C VAL A 68 -23.55 -13.96 -3.01
N ARG A 69 -23.35 -13.34 -4.19
CA ARG A 69 -23.86 -13.87 -5.47
C ARG A 69 -23.33 -15.25 -5.80
N LEU A 70 -22.05 -15.51 -5.52
CA LEU A 70 -21.43 -16.81 -5.72
C LEU A 70 -21.92 -17.84 -4.69
N SER A 71 -22.18 -17.42 -3.45
CA SER A 71 -22.72 -18.28 -2.40
C SER A 71 -24.19 -18.68 -2.62
N ASP A 72 -24.96 -17.82 -3.29
CA ASP A 72 -26.33 -18.10 -3.75
C ASP A 72 -26.37 -18.93 -5.05
N GLY A 73 -25.22 -19.17 -5.70
CA GLY A 73 -25.09 -20.14 -6.78
C GLY A 73 -25.02 -21.59 -6.28
N PRO A 74 -25.08 -22.59 -7.18
CA PRO A 74 -26.21 -23.49 -7.50
C PRO A 74 -26.82 -24.32 -6.35
N ARG A 75 -26.63 -23.95 -5.07
CA ARG A 75 -27.26 -24.69 -3.95
C ARG A 75 -28.78 -24.68 -3.99
N ARG A 76 -29.40 -23.64 -4.58
CA ARG A 76 -30.85 -23.54 -4.77
C ARG A 76 -31.35 -24.28 -6.02
N ALA A 77 -30.55 -24.31 -7.09
CA ALA A 77 -30.87 -25.06 -8.30
C ALA A 77 -30.84 -26.59 -8.09
N ALA A 78 -29.96 -27.10 -7.23
CA ALA A 78 -29.87 -28.53 -6.94
C ALA A 78 -30.96 -29.05 -5.99
N SER A 79 -31.63 -28.17 -5.22
CA SER A 79 -32.72 -28.57 -4.30
C SER A 79 -34.11 -28.55 -4.93
N GLU A 80 -34.33 -27.72 -5.96
CA GLU A 80 -35.63 -27.58 -6.63
C GLU A 80 -35.76 -28.46 -7.89
N ASP A 81 -34.66 -29.04 -8.39
CA ASP A 81 -34.62 -29.87 -9.61
C ASP A 81 -34.54 -31.39 -9.30
N TRP A 82 -35.05 -31.83 -8.15
CA TRP A 82 -35.47 -33.22 -8.00
C TRP A 82 -36.71 -33.44 -8.84
N VAL A 83 -36.50 -33.70 -10.13
CA VAL A 83 -37.53 -34.15 -11.07
C VAL A 83 -38.07 -35.49 -10.56
N GLU A 84 -39.23 -35.45 -9.92
CA GLU A 84 -40.02 -36.63 -9.67
C GLU A 84 -40.45 -37.19 -11.05
N VAL A 85 -40.03 -38.42 -11.36
CA VAL A 85 -40.42 -39.12 -12.60
C VAL A 85 -41.57 -40.08 -12.27
N PRO A 86 -42.86 -39.68 -12.35
CA PRO A 86 -43.96 -40.62 -12.19
C PRO A 86 -44.24 -41.29 -13.54
N GLY A 87 -43.34 -42.17 -13.97
CA GLY A 87 -43.41 -42.88 -15.25
C GLY A 87 -43.34 -44.41 -15.16
N SER A 88 -43.36 -44.99 -13.96
CA SER A 88 -43.31 -46.46 -13.78
C SER A 88 -44.61 -47.00 -13.19
N ARG A 89 -45.73 -46.78 -13.88
CA ARG A 89 -46.93 -47.61 -13.68
C ARG A 89 -46.92 -48.66 -14.78
N ARG A 90 -46.56 -49.88 -14.38
CA ARG A 90 -46.57 -51.13 -15.16
C ARG A 90 -47.84 -51.26 -16.00
N ALA A 91 -47.68 -51.67 -17.26
CA ALA A 91 -48.75 -52.08 -18.14
C ALA A 91 -49.50 -53.31 -17.58
N PRO A 92 -50.84 -53.35 -17.64
CA PRO A 92 -51.59 -54.58 -17.42
C PRO A 92 -51.75 -55.36 -18.73
N GLU A 93 -51.47 -56.67 -18.69
CA GLU A 93 -52.00 -57.68 -19.62
C GLU A 93 -53.44 -58.04 -19.24
#